data_AF-A0A6L9LBE8-F1
#
_entry.id   AF-A0A6L9LBE8-F1
#
_cell.length_a   1.000
_cell.length_b   1.000
_cell.length_c   1.000
_cell.angle_alpha   90.00
_cell.angle_beta   90.00
_cell.angle_gamma   90.00
#
_symmetry.space_group_name_H-M   'P 1'
#
loop_
_entity.id
_entity.type
_entity.pdbx_description
1 polymer ?
#
loop_
_entity_poly.entity_id
_entity_poly.type
_entity_poly.pdbx_seq_one_letter_code
_entity_poly.pdbx_strand_id
1 'polypeptide(L)'
;MTSIDYPAVIARLPRRIFIWLLITGFIVLVEAPLFKPEEQSYFWIIVLLTVSLSLLIYELYAHWLFPSYLYSGRLFWFFLLSAGVFVLIYGLEYAGYPVIQRFAKIPERLLSKETYRQLNYWFLVHKAGIVGWSYSMQALGIVLGGPYLFAGLFLFAQLIGHYFSQRQQSQQTELDNLRISNENKLLELELLKAQLNPHFLFNSLNSIYVRVIDVDEPAADLVLRLAELMRYNLYEADAQTVTLDQELDYIENYLQLEQARHGQRLEILFSSEGDFSRLIIAPLILLAFVENAFKYGLGGTQQGAYVWVEAHLEETNTLVFTVQNSITTTTNRLAAERQAGGIDLPNVRQRLTILYPGAHRIETEQSADSYSISLYITLIPLSSDQG
;
A
#
# COMPACT_ATOMS: atom_id res chain seq x y z
N MET A 1 20.79 -7.13 31.44
CA MET A 1 20.45 -6.87 32.86
C MET A 1 19.60 -5.61 32.87
N THR A 2 18.29 -5.75 32.70
CA THR A 2 17.35 -4.62 32.75
C THR A 2 17.05 -4.34 34.21
N SER A 3 17.45 -3.17 34.71
CA SER A 3 17.09 -2.72 36.05
C SER A 3 15.57 -2.64 36.16
N ILE A 4 14.99 -3.30 37.16
CA ILE A 4 13.54 -3.21 37.43
C ILE A 4 13.22 -1.73 37.67
N ASP A 5 12.36 -1.15 36.85
CA ASP A 5 11.89 0.23 36.98
C ASP A 5 10.86 0.30 38.12
N TYR A 6 11.36 0.29 39.35
CA TYR A 6 10.56 0.36 40.58
C TYR A 6 9.51 1.49 40.56
N PRO A 7 9.80 2.71 40.07
CA PRO A 7 8.81 3.77 39.87
C PRO A 7 7.59 3.34 39.03
N ALA A 8 7.81 2.71 37.87
CA ALA A 8 6.73 2.26 37.00
C ALA A 8 5.91 1.10 37.61
N VAL A 9 6.56 0.25 38.42
CA VAL A 9 5.89 -0.82 39.17
C VAL A 9 4.99 -0.23 40.27
N ILE A 10 5.50 0.75 41.02
CA ILE A 10 4.74 1.43 42.09
C ILE A 10 3.55 2.20 41.52
N ALA A 11 3.70 2.87 40.38
CA ALA A 11 2.62 3.62 39.73
C ALA A 11 1.42 2.74 39.31
N ARG A 12 1.64 1.44 39.08
CA ARG A 12 0.58 0.47 38.69
C ARG A 12 -0.06 -0.23 39.89
N LEU A 13 0.48 -0.07 41.09
CA LEU A 13 -0.01 -0.69 42.33
C LEU A 13 -1.51 -0.46 42.59
N PRO A 14 -2.08 0.75 42.48
CA PRO A 14 -3.51 0.97 42.78
C PRO A 14 -4.44 0.23 41.81
N ARG A 15 -4.09 0.16 40.51
CA ARG A 15 -4.86 -0.60 39.50
C ARG A 15 -4.86 -2.09 39.82
N ARG A 16 -3.73 -2.61 40.30
CA ARG A 16 -3.59 -4.02 40.67
C ARG A 16 -4.41 -4.34 41.91
N ILE A 17 -4.29 -3.53 42.96
CA ILE A 17 -5.12 -3.66 44.17
C ILE A 17 -6.60 -3.65 43.79
N PHE A 18 -7.03 -2.75 42.90
CA PHE A 18 -8.42 -2.70 42.42
C PHE A 18 -8.89 -3.99 41.72
N ILE A 19 -8.09 -4.53 40.80
CA ILE A 19 -8.40 -5.80 40.12
C ILE A 19 -8.52 -6.95 41.13
N TRP A 20 -7.61 -7.02 42.10
CA TRP A 20 -7.65 -8.04 43.13
C TRP A 20 -8.83 -7.89 44.08
N LEU A 21 -9.23 -6.66 44.41
CA LEU A 21 -10.46 -6.39 45.16
C LEU A 21 -11.70 -6.82 44.38
N LEU A 22 -11.75 -6.62 43.06
CA LEU A 22 -12.85 -7.10 42.21
C LEU A 22 -12.91 -8.63 42.16
N ILE A 23 -11.77 -9.30 41.96
CA ILE A 23 -11.70 -10.77 41.94
C ILE A 23 -12.12 -11.33 43.29
N THR A 24 -11.62 -10.76 44.39
CA THR A 24 -11.96 -11.17 45.75
C THR A 24 -13.44 -10.94 46.03
N GLY A 25 -13.97 -9.77 45.67
CA GLY A 25 -15.39 -9.44 45.80
C GLY A 25 -16.29 -10.39 45.02
N PHE A 26 -15.86 -10.80 43.82
CA PHE A 26 -16.58 -11.79 43.02
C PHE A 26 -16.59 -13.18 43.67
N ILE A 27 -15.43 -13.67 44.13
CA ILE A 27 -15.32 -14.95 44.85
C ILE A 27 -16.26 -14.94 46.07
N VAL A 28 -16.21 -13.86 46.86
CA VAL A 28 -17.07 -13.67 48.03
C VAL A 28 -18.54 -13.68 47.65
N LEU A 29 -18.94 -12.97 46.59
CA LEU A 29 -20.34 -12.87 46.17
C LEU A 29 -20.90 -14.22 45.69
N VAL A 30 -20.07 -15.05 45.06
CA VAL A 30 -20.45 -16.38 44.56
C VAL A 30 -20.47 -17.41 45.68
N GLU A 31 -19.47 -17.38 46.57
CA GLU A 31 -19.26 -18.46 47.55
C GLU A 31 -19.89 -18.18 48.91
N ALA A 32 -19.96 -16.93 49.38
CA ALA A 32 -20.52 -16.62 50.71
C ALA A 32 -21.96 -17.11 50.94
N PRO A 33 -22.88 -17.10 49.94
CA PRO A 33 -24.22 -17.64 50.10
C PRO A 33 -24.29 -19.16 50.29
N LEU A 34 -23.21 -19.90 49.97
CA LEU A 34 -23.16 -21.35 50.09
C LEU A 34 -22.91 -21.82 51.54
N PHE A 35 -22.50 -20.92 52.43
CA PHE A 35 -22.13 -21.24 53.81
C PHE A 35 -23.20 -20.80 54.80
N LYS A 36 -23.43 -21.63 55.83
CA LYS A 36 -24.34 -21.29 56.92
C LYS A 36 -23.78 -20.11 57.74
N PRO A 37 -24.63 -19.29 58.38
CA PRO A 37 -24.19 -18.15 59.20
C PRO A 37 -23.16 -18.52 60.28
N GLU A 38 -23.30 -19.72 60.87
CA GLU A 38 -22.39 -20.27 61.87
C GLU A 38 -21.00 -20.65 61.34
N GLU A 39 -20.85 -20.79 60.02
CA GLU A 39 -19.61 -21.20 59.33
C GLU A 39 -18.94 -20.03 58.59
N GLN A 40 -19.60 -18.86 58.49
CA GLN A 40 -19.10 -17.73 57.70
C GLN A 40 -17.76 -17.18 58.22
N SER A 41 -17.55 -17.14 59.54
CA SER A 41 -16.29 -16.66 60.13
C SER A 41 -15.08 -17.45 59.65
N TYR A 42 -15.23 -18.76 59.43
CA TYR A 42 -14.20 -19.64 58.88
C TYR A 42 -13.96 -19.39 57.40
N PHE A 43 -15.04 -19.26 56.62
CA PHE A 43 -14.98 -18.91 55.21
C PHE A 43 -14.17 -17.63 54.98
N TRP A 44 -14.42 -16.57 55.77
CA TRP A 44 -13.69 -15.31 55.66
C TRP A 44 -12.19 -15.45 55.94
N ILE A 45 -11.79 -16.26 56.92
CA ILE A 45 -10.39 -16.49 57.25
C ILE A 45 -9.67 -17.21 56.10
N ILE A 46 -10.31 -18.20 55.48
CA ILE A 46 -9.74 -18.92 54.33
C ILE A 46 -9.61 -18.00 53.14
N VAL A 47 -10.69 -17.30 52.76
CA VAL A 47 -10.66 -16.40 51.61
C VAL A 47 -9.56 -15.35 51.77
N LEU A 48 -9.44 -14.75 52.95
CA LEU A 48 -8.39 -13.77 53.24
C LEU A 48 -6.99 -14.37 53.06
N LEU A 49 -6.75 -15.58 53.59
CA LEU A 49 -5.46 -16.24 53.51
C LEU A 49 -5.11 -16.67 52.07
N THR A 50 -6.06 -17.30 51.37
CA THR A 50 -5.88 -17.77 49.99
C THR A 50 -5.65 -16.62 49.02
N VAL A 51 -6.43 -15.54 49.12
CA VAL A 51 -6.26 -14.34 48.28
C VAL A 51 -4.91 -13.68 48.56
N SER A 52 -4.54 -13.52 49.83
CA SER A 52 -3.25 -12.92 50.22
C SER A 52 -2.06 -13.73 49.71
N LEU A 53 -2.17 -15.06 49.74
CA LEU A 53 -1.14 -15.96 49.24
C LEU A 53 -1.06 -15.93 47.70
N SER A 54 -2.20 -15.95 47.01
CA SER A 54 -2.25 -15.80 45.55
C SER A 54 -1.65 -14.48 45.06
N LEU A 55 -1.93 -13.39 45.79
CA LEU A 55 -1.31 -12.08 45.56
C LEU A 55 0.22 -12.14 45.66
N LEU A 56 0.74 -12.72 46.74
CA LEU A 56 2.17 -12.87 46.97
C LEU A 56 2.84 -13.69 45.86
N ILE A 57 2.23 -14.80 45.46
CA ILE A 57 2.72 -15.66 44.38
C ILE A 57 2.76 -14.91 43.06
N TYR A 58 1.67 -14.21 42.73
CA TYR A 58 1.60 -13.41 41.52
C TYR A 58 2.71 -12.35 41.49
N GLU A 59 2.95 -11.63 42.59
CA GLU A 59 4.03 -10.65 42.70
C GLU A 59 5.40 -11.28 42.46
N LEU A 60 5.67 -12.40 43.12
CA LEU A 60 6.92 -13.15 43.00
C LEU A 60 7.16 -13.63 41.56
N TYR A 61 6.15 -14.21 40.93
CA TYR A 61 6.26 -14.73 39.57
C TYR A 61 6.39 -13.62 38.54
N ALA A 62 5.51 -12.63 38.58
CA ALA A 62 5.44 -11.59 37.57
C ALA A 62 6.66 -10.65 37.59
N HIS A 63 7.17 -10.30 38.77
CA HIS A 63 8.23 -9.27 38.90
C HIS A 63 9.62 -9.86 39.03
N TRP A 64 9.75 -11.09 39.54
CA TRP A 64 11.05 -11.69 39.78
C TRP A 64 11.29 -12.94 38.96
N LEU A 65 10.42 -13.94 39.05
CA LEU A 65 10.68 -15.25 38.46
C LEU A 65 10.62 -15.23 36.92
N PHE A 66 9.61 -14.57 36.33
CA PHE A 66 9.46 -14.47 34.88
C PHE A 66 10.57 -13.65 34.21
N PRO A 67 10.88 -12.41 34.64
CA PRO A 67 11.91 -11.62 33.97
C PRO A 67 13.30 -12.21 34.13
N SER A 68 13.60 -12.77 35.31
CA SER A 68 14.94 -13.24 35.63
C SER A 68 15.28 -14.60 35.00
N TYR A 69 14.28 -15.48 34.84
CA TYR A 69 14.51 -16.88 34.42
C TYR A 69 13.71 -17.33 33.20
N LEU A 70 12.43 -16.97 33.08
CA LEU A 70 11.62 -17.39 31.93
C LEU A 70 11.98 -16.60 30.65
N TYR A 71 12.00 -15.27 30.73
CA TYR A 71 12.28 -14.41 29.57
C TYR A 71 13.76 -14.41 29.17
N SER A 72 14.64 -14.79 30.08
CA SER A 72 16.07 -14.94 29.82
C SER A 72 16.45 -16.32 29.25
N GLY A 73 15.47 -17.22 29.04
CA GLY A 73 15.68 -18.56 28.49
C GLY A 73 16.27 -19.59 29.48
N ARG A 74 16.41 -19.25 30.77
CA ARG A 74 16.98 -20.13 31.80
C ARG A 74 15.93 -21.07 32.41
N LEU A 75 15.39 -21.95 31.56
CA LEU A 75 14.24 -22.79 31.88
C LEU A 75 14.46 -23.75 33.07
N PHE A 76 15.62 -24.38 33.18
CA PHE A 76 15.91 -25.31 34.29
C PHE A 76 15.73 -24.67 35.66
N TRP A 77 16.33 -23.48 35.87
CA TRP A 77 16.24 -22.74 37.12
C TRP A 77 14.83 -22.21 37.38
N PHE A 78 14.14 -21.80 36.33
CA PHE A 78 12.74 -21.38 36.42
C PHE A 78 11.86 -22.52 36.98
N PHE A 79 11.99 -23.73 36.45
CA PHE A 79 11.22 -24.89 36.93
C PHE A 79 11.63 -25.33 38.34
N LEU A 80 12.93 -25.34 38.65
CA LEU A 80 13.42 -25.72 39.97
C LEU A 80 12.90 -24.76 41.07
N LEU A 81 12.98 -23.45 40.81
CA LEU A 81 12.50 -22.44 41.77
C LEU A 81 10.98 -22.46 41.89
N SER A 82 10.27 -22.67 40.77
CA SER A 82 8.80 -22.83 40.80
C SER A 82 8.36 -24.03 41.62
N ALA A 83 9.08 -25.16 41.51
CA ALA A 83 8.84 -26.34 42.34
C ALA A 83 9.13 -26.05 43.83
N GLY A 84 10.18 -25.27 44.13
CA GLY A 84 10.48 -24.84 45.50
C GLY A 84 9.38 -23.94 46.10
N VAL A 85 8.88 -22.97 45.32
CA VAL A 85 7.77 -22.10 45.74
C VAL A 85 6.50 -22.93 45.98
N PHE A 86 6.20 -23.90 45.12
CA PHE A 86 5.09 -24.82 45.30
C PHE A 86 5.19 -25.61 46.61
N VAL A 87 6.35 -26.21 46.90
CA VAL A 87 6.58 -26.96 48.14
C VAL A 87 6.43 -26.07 49.38
N LEU A 88 6.92 -24.83 49.30
CA LEU A 88 6.79 -23.84 50.38
C LEU A 88 5.32 -23.49 50.65
N ILE A 89 4.56 -23.16 49.61
CA ILE A 89 3.12 -22.85 49.68
C ILE A 89 2.38 -24.00 50.34
N TYR A 90 2.58 -25.21 49.83
CA TYR A 90 1.94 -26.39 50.38
C TYR A 90 2.30 -26.61 51.85
N GLY A 91 3.57 -26.44 52.21
CA GLY A 91 4.02 -26.58 53.59
C GLY A 91 3.37 -25.57 54.53
N LEU A 92 3.27 -24.30 54.10
CA LEU A 92 2.59 -23.24 54.86
C LEU A 92 1.11 -23.53 55.05
N GLU A 93 0.45 -23.98 53.99
CA GLU A 93 -0.96 -24.36 54.01
C GLU A 93 -1.24 -25.56 54.93
N TYR A 94 -0.41 -26.60 54.83
CA TYR A 94 -0.48 -27.79 55.68
C TYR A 94 -0.29 -27.44 57.17
N ALA A 95 0.67 -26.56 57.47
CA ALA A 95 0.97 -26.11 58.83
C ALA A 95 -0.07 -25.11 59.38
N GLY A 96 -0.72 -24.33 58.50
CA GLY A 96 -1.75 -23.35 58.88
C GLY A 96 -3.07 -23.99 59.28
N TYR A 97 -3.40 -25.16 58.74
CA TYR A 97 -4.70 -25.81 58.98
C TYR A 97 -5.08 -25.98 60.47
N PRO A 98 -4.22 -26.53 61.36
CA PRO A 98 -4.55 -26.67 62.79
C PRO A 98 -4.77 -25.32 63.49
N VAL A 99 -4.08 -24.27 63.03
CA VAL A 99 -4.22 -22.92 63.57
C VAL A 99 -5.59 -22.37 63.24
N ILE A 100 -6.00 -22.47 61.97
CA ILE A 100 -7.32 -22.02 61.49
C ILE A 100 -8.43 -22.78 62.24
N GLN A 101 -8.29 -24.10 62.41
CA GLN A 101 -9.26 -24.92 63.14
C GLN A 101 -9.42 -24.48 64.61
N ARG A 102 -8.31 -24.15 65.28
CA ARG A 102 -8.30 -23.68 66.67
C ARG A 102 -8.99 -22.32 66.84
N PHE A 103 -8.79 -21.40 65.89
CA PHE A 103 -9.43 -20.07 65.94
C PHE A 103 -10.91 -20.10 65.58
N ALA A 104 -11.32 -20.99 64.67
CA ALA A 104 -12.70 -21.06 64.21
C ALA A 104 -13.65 -21.78 65.19
N LYS A 105 -13.12 -22.53 66.18
CA LYS A 105 -13.90 -23.21 67.24
C LYS A 105 -15.04 -24.12 66.71
N ILE A 106 -14.92 -24.68 65.51
CA ILE A 106 -15.97 -25.51 64.90
C ILE A 106 -15.80 -26.97 65.35
N PRO A 107 -16.79 -27.57 66.04
CA PRO A 107 -16.81 -29.02 66.27
C PRO A 107 -16.93 -29.76 64.93
N GLU A 108 -16.05 -30.74 64.66
CA GLU A 108 -16.03 -31.50 63.40
C GLU A 108 -17.39 -32.13 63.03
N ARG A 109 -18.29 -32.30 64.03
CA ARG A 109 -19.64 -32.87 63.88
C ARG A 109 -20.69 -31.91 63.32
N LEU A 110 -20.42 -30.61 63.24
CA LEU A 110 -21.39 -29.59 62.81
C LEU A 110 -21.27 -29.16 61.33
N LEU A 111 -20.21 -29.61 60.64
CA LEU A 111 -19.96 -29.27 59.25
C LEU A 111 -21.04 -29.85 58.33
N SER A 112 -21.68 -29.01 57.52
CA SER A 112 -22.58 -29.51 56.46
C SER A 112 -21.82 -30.36 55.44
N LYS A 113 -22.47 -31.21 54.64
CA LYS A 113 -21.79 -32.03 53.61
C LYS A 113 -21.05 -31.17 52.57
N GLU A 114 -21.54 -29.97 52.28
CA GLU A 114 -20.92 -29.02 51.35
C GLU A 114 -19.75 -28.28 52.02
N THR A 115 -19.94 -27.84 53.27
CA THR A 115 -18.89 -27.25 54.10
C THR A 115 -17.77 -28.24 54.35
N TYR A 116 -18.11 -29.50 54.60
CA TYR A 116 -17.20 -30.63 54.74
C TYR A 116 -16.47 -30.94 53.44
N ARG A 117 -17.13 -30.85 52.27
CA ARG A 117 -16.50 -31.04 50.96
C ARG A 117 -15.49 -29.95 50.63
N GLN A 118 -15.80 -28.69 50.93
CA GLN A 118 -14.87 -27.57 50.74
C GLN A 118 -13.78 -27.51 51.82
N LEU A 119 -14.07 -27.84 53.10
CA LEU A 119 -13.05 -28.09 54.13
C LEU A 119 -12.18 -29.30 53.79
N ASN A 120 -12.71 -30.29 53.06
CA ASN A 120 -12.04 -31.55 52.77
C ASN A 120 -10.74 -31.31 52.01
N TYR A 121 -10.58 -30.23 51.24
CA TYR A 121 -9.32 -29.97 50.54
C TYR A 121 -8.14 -29.83 51.51
N TRP A 122 -8.29 -29.01 52.55
CA TRP A 122 -7.24 -28.81 53.56
C TRP A 122 -7.15 -29.96 54.56
N PHE A 123 -8.30 -30.56 54.92
CA PHE A 123 -8.35 -31.71 55.81
C PHE A 123 -7.78 -32.99 55.17
N LEU A 124 -8.06 -33.26 53.89
CA LEU A 124 -7.45 -34.36 53.12
C LEU A 124 -5.94 -34.14 52.97
N VAL A 125 -5.51 -32.91 52.67
CA VAL A 125 -4.09 -32.52 52.65
C VAL A 125 -3.41 -32.81 53.99
N HIS A 126 -4.06 -32.43 55.10
CA HIS A 126 -3.53 -32.66 56.45
C HIS A 126 -3.55 -34.14 56.86
N LYS A 127 -4.61 -34.90 56.55
CA LYS A 127 -4.73 -36.32 56.88
C LYS A 127 -3.92 -37.26 55.99
N ALA A 128 -3.81 -36.96 54.70
CA ALA A 128 -3.15 -37.82 53.71
C ALA A 128 -1.66 -37.48 53.52
N GLY A 129 -1.14 -36.47 54.22
CA GLY A 129 0.26 -36.07 54.14
C GLY A 129 0.67 -35.75 52.70
N ILE A 130 1.79 -36.31 52.24
CA ILE A 130 2.30 -36.09 50.87
C ILE A 130 1.37 -36.68 49.79
N VAL A 131 0.52 -37.66 50.14
CA VAL A 131 -0.45 -38.27 49.22
C VAL A 131 -1.69 -37.37 49.03
N GLY A 132 -1.93 -36.42 49.94
CA GLY A 132 -2.96 -35.39 49.77
C GLY A 132 -2.76 -34.53 48.53
N TRP A 133 -1.53 -34.47 48.00
CA TRP A 133 -1.17 -33.78 46.76
C TRP A 133 -1.95 -34.31 45.55
N SER A 134 -2.17 -35.62 45.45
CA SER A 134 -2.84 -36.22 44.29
C SER A 134 -4.34 -35.92 44.24
N TYR A 135 -4.96 -35.64 45.38
CA TYR A 135 -6.37 -35.21 45.48
C TYR A 135 -6.55 -33.71 45.22
N SER A 136 -5.46 -32.94 45.20
CA SER A 136 -5.44 -31.48 45.03
C SER A 136 -5.21 -31.02 43.59
N MET A 137 -5.54 -31.81 42.58
CA MET A 137 -5.32 -31.48 41.15
C MET A 137 -5.83 -30.08 40.75
N GLN A 138 -6.85 -29.55 41.43
CA GLN A 138 -7.31 -28.16 41.28
C GLN A 138 -6.34 -27.12 41.87
N ALA A 139 -5.75 -27.36 43.04
CA ALA A 139 -4.72 -26.50 43.63
C ALA A 139 -3.41 -26.54 42.82
N LEU A 140 -3.03 -27.71 42.32
CA LEU A 140 -1.94 -27.86 41.36
C LEU A 140 -2.21 -27.02 40.09
N GLY A 141 -3.44 -27.08 39.57
CA GLY A 141 -3.87 -26.27 38.42
C GLY A 141 -3.85 -24.76 38.66
N ILE A 142 -4.19 -24.31 39.88
CA ILE A 142 -4.18 -22.89 40.24
C ILE A 142 -2.75 -22.38 40.45
N VAL A 143 -1.92 -23.12 41.19
CA VAL A 143 -0.57 -22.69 41.59
C VAL A 143 0.46 -22.92 40.48
N LEU A 144 0.39 -24.06 39.79
CA LEU A 144 1.26 -24.36 38.65
C LEU A 144 0.59 -23.92 37.35
N GLY A 145 -0.62 -24.41 37.04
CA GLY A 145 -1.25 -24.18 35.73
C GLY A 145 -1.53 -22.72 35.38
N GLY A 146 -2.11 -21.94 36.30
CA GLY A 146 -2.50 -20.55 36.06
C GLY A 146 -1.36 -19.66 35.54
N PRO A 147 -0.26 -19.50 36.30
CA PRO A 147 0.89 -18.71 35.87
C PRO A 147 1.49 -19.17 34.54
N TYR A 148 1.57 -20.47 34.27
CA TYR A 148 2.10 -20.98 32.99
C TYR A 148 1.15 -20.73 31.82
N LEU A 149 -0.18 -20.83 32.03
CA LEU A 149 -1.16 -20.50 31.01
C LEU A 149 -1.09 -19.02 30.63
N PHE A 150 -1.02 -18.12 31.61
CA PHE A 150 -0.88 -16.68 31.33
C PHE A 150 0.46 -16.33 30.68
N ALA A 151 1.56 -16.96 31.11
CA ALA A 151 2.86 -16.79 30.46
C ALA A 151 2.86 -17.30 29.01
N GLY A 152 2.22 -18.44 28.75
CA GLY A 152 2.06 -18.99 27.40
C GLY A 152 1.24 -18.07 26.49
N LEU A 153 0.10 -17.56 26.97
CA LEU A 153 -0.73 -16.59 26.23
C LEU A 153 0.03 -15.30 25.93
N PHE A 154 0.83 -14.80 26.89
CA PHE A 154 1.65 -13.62 26.69
C PHE A 154 2.74 -13.83 25.63
N LEU A 155 3.48 -14.94 25.69
CA LEU A 155 4.50 -15.29 24.70
C LEU A 155 3.89 -15.49 23.31
N PHE A 156 2.71 -16.10 23.24
CA PHE A 156 1.97 -16.26 22.00
C PHE A 156 1.57 -14.91 21.39
N ALA A 157 1.06 -13.98 22.19
CA ALA A 157 0.74 -12.63 21.74
C ALA A 157 1.98 -11.87 21.24
N GLN A 158 3.13 -12.04 21.90
CA GLN A 158 4.40 -11.45 21.46
C GLN A 158 4.88 -12.02 20.12
N LEU A 159 4.80 -13.34 19.94
CA LEU A 159 5.15 -14.01 18.67
C LEU A 159 4.27 -13.52 17.52
N ILE A 160 2.96 -13.39 17.76
CA ILE A 160 2.02 -12.83 16.80
C ILE A 160 2.40 -11.39 16.44
N GLY A 161 2.66 -10.54 17.45
CA GLY A 161 3.06 -9.15 17.22
C GLY A 161 4.36 -9.04 16.41
N HIS A 162 5.34 -9.88 16.72
CA HIS A 162 6.61 -9.93 15.99
C HIS A 162 6.41 -10.39 14.54
N TYR A 163 5.63 -11.45 14.31
CA TYR A 163 5.29 -11.95 12.97
C TYR A 163 4.60 -10.87 12.11
N PHE A 164 3.63 -10.15 12.67
CA PHE A 164 2.95 -9.06 11.95
C PHE A 164 3.89 -7.90 11.66
N SER A 165 4.72 -7.51 12.63
CA SER A 165 5.69 -6.42 12.44
C SER A 165 6.70 -6.76 11.33
N GLN A 166 7.21 -7.99 11.33
CA GLN A 166 8.13 -8.48 10.30
C GLN A 166 7.47 -8.53 8.93
N ARG A 167 6.20 -8.97 8.86
CA ARG A 167 5.44 -8.99 7.62
C ARG A 167 5.20 -7.59 7.07
N GLN A 168 4.89 -6.62 7.94
CA GLN A 168 4.72 -5.22 7.55
C GLN A 168 6.03 -4.63 7.00
N GLN A 169 7.15 -4.87 7.69
CA GLN A 169 8.47 -4.43 7.23
C GLN A 169 8.86 -5.02 5.87
N SER A 170 8.54 -6.31 5.65
CA SER A 170 8.76 -6.97 4.35
C SER A 170 7.95 -6.30 3.23
N GLN A 171 6.69 -5.94 3.49
CA GLN A 171 5.84 -5.26 2.50
C GLN A 171 6.36 -3.85 2.19
N GLN A 172 6.83 -3.10 3.20
CA GLN A 172 7.45 -1.80 2.97
C GLN A 172 8.74 -1.92 2.14
N THR A 173 9.57 -2.91 2.45
CA THR A 173 10.80 -3.16 1.69
C THR A 173 10.49 -3.49 0.22
N GLU A 174 9.45 -4.27 -0.04
CA GLU A 174 8.99 -4.58 -1.39
C GLU A 174 8.50 -3.35 -2.15
N LEU A 175 7.70 -2.49 -1.50
CA LEU A 175 7.24 -1.23 -2.10
C LEU A 175 8.39 -0.27 -2.40
N ASP A 176 9.36 -0.14 -1.50
CA ASP A 176 10.53 0.70 -1.72
C ASP A 176 11.40 0.15 -2.86
N ASN A 177 11.57 -1.17 -2.96
CA ASN A 177 12.26 -1.81 -4.08
C ASN A 177 11.56 -1.55 -5.43
N LEU A 178 10.22 -1.59 -5.46
CA LEU A 178 9.45 -1.27 -6.66
C LEU A 178 9.60 0.20 -7.07
N ARG A 179 9.62 1.12 -6.09
CA ARG A 179 9.87 2.56 -6.35
C ARG A 179 11.24 2.79 -6.94
N ILE A 180 12.30 2.26 -6.30
CA ILE A 180 13.68 2.36 -6.79
C ILE A 180 13.80 1.75 -8.19
N SER A 181 13.15 0.60 -8.44
CA SER A 181 13.15 -0.01 -9.78
C SER A 181 12.49 0.88 -10.83
N ASN A 182 11.43 1.61 -10.49
CA ASN A 182 10.77 2.53 -11.40
C ASN A 182 11.63 3.78 -11.65
N GLU A 183 12.21 4.36 -10.61
CA GLU A 183 13.17 5.47 -10.71
C GLU A 183 14.36 5.10 -11.60
N ASN A 184 14.92 3.90 -11.44
CA ASN A 184 16.00 3.40 -12.30
C ASN A 184 15.59 3.32 -13.78
N LYS A 185 14.35 2.88 -14.08
CA LYS A 185 13.85 2.85 -15.46
C LYS A 185 13.67 4.25 -16.04
N LEU A 186 13.17 5.19 -15.24
CA LEU A 186 13.05 6.59 -15.65
C LEU A 186 14.43 7.20 -15.94
N LEU A 187 15.41 6.94 -15.08
CA LEU A 187 16.79 7.36 -15.28
C LEU A 187 17.43 6.70 -16.51
N GLU A 188 17.18 5.42 -16.75
CA GLU A 188 17.66 4.73 -17.95
C GLU A 188 17.05 5.33 -19.23
N LEU A 189 15.76 5.65 -19.21
CA LEU A 189 15.09 6.37 -20.30
C LEU A 189 15.68 7.78 -20.51
N GLU A 190 15.95 8.51 -19.43
CA GLU A 190 16.58 9.84 -19.49
C GLU A 190 18.01 9.75 -20.02
N LEU A 191 18.79 8.75 -19.61
CA LEU A 191 20.13 8.48 -20.13
C LEU A 191 20.10 8.10 -21.61
N LEU A 192 19.17 7.23 -22.03
CA LEU A 192 18.95 6.89 -23.44
C LEU A 192 18.60 8.12 -24.27
N LYS A 193 17.74 9.01 -23.75
CA LYS A 193 17.45 10.31 -24.37
C LYS A 193 18.70 11.19 -24.44
N ALA A 194 19.48 11.27 -23.37
CA ALA A 194 20.70 12.09 -23.31
C ALA A 194 21.82 11.58 -24.23
N GLN A 195 21.86 10.28 -24.56
CA GLN A 195 22.78 9.72 -25.55
C GLN A 195 22.54 10.28 -26.96
N LEU A 196 21.33 10.74 -27.27
CA LEU A 196 21.08 11.58 -28.44
C LEU A 196 21.61 12.98 -28.12
N ASN A 197 22.93 13.19 -28.25
CA ASN A 197 23.57 14.48 -27.96
C ASN A 197 22.90 15.58 -28.82
N PRO A 198 22.02 16.45 -28.23
CA PRO A 198 21.25 17.42 -29.00
C PRO A 198 22.18 18.37 -29.74
N HIS A 199 23.24 18.79 -29.05
CA HIS A 199 24.24 19.69 -29.60
C HIS A 199 24.99 19.07 -30.78
N PHE A 200 25.34 17.78 -30.72
CA PHE A 200 25.93 17.08 -31.87
C PHE A 200 24.96 17.03 -33.05
N LEU A 201 23.68 16.73 -32.81
CA LEU A 201 22.66 16.68 -33.87
C LEU A 201 22.42 18.04 -34.51
N PHE A 202 22.23 19.11 -33.71
CA PHE A 202 22.08 20.46 -34.24
C PHE A 202 23.32 20.93 -34.98
N ASN A 203 24.52 20.66 -34.46
CA ASN A 203 25.76 21.00 -35.16
C ASN A 203 25.92 20.23 -36.48
N SER A 204 25.49 18.98 -36.52
CA SER A 204 25.52 18.16 -37.73
C SER A 204 24.53 18.70 -38.77
N LEU A 205 23.28 18.96 -38.38
CA LEU A 205 22.26 19.53 -39.28
C LEU A 205 22.65 20.92 -39.77
N ASN A 206 23.16 21.79 -38.89
CA ASN A 206 23.65 23.12 -39.28
C ASN A 206 24.84 23.04 -40.24
N SER A 207 25.78 22.11 -40.00
CA SER A 207 26.91 21.87 -40.92
C SER A 207 26.46 21.39 -42.30
N ILE A 208 25.38 20.61 -42.38
CA ILE A 208 24.78 20.18 -43.64
C ILE A 208 24.05 21.35 -44.29
N TYR A 209 23.23 22.09 -43.54
CA TYR A 209 22.48 23.25 -44.01
C TYR A 209 23.39 24.27 -44.70
N VAL A 210 24.48 24.70 -44.05
CA VAL A 210 25.44 25.67 -44.59
C VAL A 210 26.11 25.18 -45.90
N ARG A 211 26.22 23.86 -46.10
CA ARG A 211 26.80 23.29 -47.33
C ARG A 211 25.80 23.17 -48.46
N VAL A 212 24.51 23.10 -48.15
CA VAL A 212 23.45 22.78 -49.11
C VAL A 212 22.68 24.04 -49.52
N ILE A 213 22.58 25.06 -48.67
CA ILE A 213 21.76 26.26 -48.91
C ILE A 213 22.08 26.98 -50.22
N ASP A 214 23.36 27.08 -50.60
CA ASP A 214 23.78 27.76 -51.83
C ASP A 214 23.73 26.84 -53.08
N VAL A 215 23.44 25.55 -52.90
CA VAL A 215 23.50 24.53 -53.96
C VAL A 215 22.11 23.95 -54.29
N ASP A 216 21.29 23.74 -53.28
CA ASP A 216 19.96 23.13 -53.37
C ASP A 216 19.08 23.70 -52.24
N GLU A 217 18.46 24.83 -52.51
CA GLU A 217 17.58 25.54 -51.57
C GLU A 217 16.41 24.65 -51.07
N PRO A 218 15.71 23.87 -51.92
CA PRO A 218 14.73 22.89 -51.44
C PRO A 218 15.29 21.86 -50.46
N ALA A 219 16.48 21.31 -50.72
CA ALA A 219 17.09 20.36 -49.80
C ALA A 219 17.51 21.03 -48.47
N ALA A 220 17.95 22.28 -48.51
CA ALA A 220 18.28 23.04 -47.30
C ALA A 220 17.05 23.34 -46.44
N ASP A 221 15.90 23.65 -47.05
CA ASP A 221 14.61 23.81 -46.34
C ASP A 221 14.22 22.53 -45.60
N LEU A 222 14.37 21.35 -46.23
CA LEU A 222 14.11 20.07 -45.55
C LEU A 222 15.02 19.83 -44.34
N VAL A 223 16.29 20.24 -44.42
CA VAL A 223 17.23 20.15 -43.28
C VAL A 223 16.78 21.06 -42.14
N LEU A 224 16.32 22.27 -42.46
CA LEU A 224 15.82 23.22 -41.46
C LEU A 224 14.56 22.68 -40.77
N ARG A 225 13.58 22.19 -41.53
CA ARG A 225 12.36 21.58 -40.97
C ARG A 225 12.66 20.37 -40.10
N LEU A 226 13.59 19.52 -40.53
CA LEU A 226 14.04 18.39 -39.72
C LEU A 226 14.67 18.86 -38.40
N ALA A 227 15.48 19.93 -38.42
CA ALA A 227 16.05 20.52 -37.21
C ALA A 227 14.96 21.07 -36.27
N GLU A 228 13.92 21.69 -36.80
CA GLU A 228 12.78 22.17 -36.03
C GLU A 228 11.98 21.04 -35.38
N LEU A 229 11.71 19.96 -36.11
CA LEU A 229 11.08 18.76 -35.54
C LEU A 229 11.95 18.14 -34.43
N MET A 230 13.27 18.07 -34.62
CA MET A 230 14.18 17.57 -33.59
C MET A 230 14.20 18.47 -32.36
N ARG A 231 14.19 19.79 -32.53
CA ARG A 231 14.09 20.75 -31.42
C ARG A 231 12.83 20.54 -30.60
N TYR A 232 11.68 20.44 -31.27
CA TYR A 232 10.41 20.22 -30.58
C TYR A 232 10.42 18.89 -29.81
N ASN A 233 10.90 17.80 -30.42
CA ASN A 233 10.98 16.49 -29.74
C ASN A 233 11.91 16.48 -28.52
N LEU A 234 13.00 17.26 -28.55
CA LEU A 234 14.00 17.25 -27.48
C LEU A 234 13.66 18.20 -26.33
N TYR A 235 12.94 19.30 -26.59
CA TYR A 235 12.68 20.33 -25.58
C TYR A 235 11.21 20.44 -25.18
N GLU A 236 10.28 20.22 -26.11
CA GLU A 236 8.85 20.52 -25.90
C GLU A 236 8.01 19.25 -25.68
N ALA A 237 8.45 18.08 -26.19
CA ALA A 237 7.68 16.83 -26.07
C ALA A 237 7.47 16.35 -24.62
N ASP A 238 8.37 16.71 -23.70
CA ASP A 238 8.28 16.38 -22.28
C ASP A 238 7.59 17.50 -21.45
N ALA A 239 7.23 18.63 -22.06
CA ALA A 239 6.49 19.69 -21.39
C ALA A 239 5.06 19.23 -21.03
N GLN A 240 4.50 19.78 -19.96
CA GLN A 240 3.11 19.46 -19.58
C GLN A 240 2.12 19.96 -20.63
N THR A 241 2.39 21.14 -21.20
CA THR A 241 1.59 21.78 -22.26
C THR A 241 2.49 22.65 -23.13
N VAL A 242 2.13 22.77 -24.41
CA VAL A 242 2.70 23.71 -25.38
C VAL A 242 1.60 24.65 -25.89
N THR A 243 1.96 25.72 -26.58
CA THR A 243 0.95 26.51 -27.33
C THR A 243 0.40 25.69 -28.51
N LEU A 244 -0.85 25.92 -28.86
CA LEU A 244 -1.47 25.24 -30.00
C LEU A 244 -0.78 25.61 -31.32
N ASP A 245 -0.33 26.86 -31.47
CA ASP A 245 0.50 27.28 -32.62
C ASP A 245 1.74 26.39 -32.77
N GLN A 246 2.50 26.15 -31.69
CA GLN A 246 3.69 25.30 -31.74
C GLN A 246 3.38 23.86 -32.17
N GLU A 247 2.26 23.28 -31.73
CA GLU A 247 1.85 21.93 -32.15
C GLU A 247 1.42 21.91 -33.63
N LEU A 248 0.74 22.95 -34.12
CA LEU A 248 0.34 23.07 -35.53
C LEU A 248 1.54 23.31 -36.46
N ASP A 249 2.48 24.17 -36.07
CA ASP A 249 3.75 24.40 -36.77
C ASP A 249 4.56 23.10 -36.89
N TYR A 250 4.57 22.30 -35.81
CA TYR A 250 5.20 20.98 -35.82
C TYR A 250 4.52 20.04 -36.83
N ILE A 251 3.19 20.01 -36.88
CA ILE A 251 2.43 19.21 -37.85
C ILE A 251 2.74 19.67 -39.27
N GLU A 252 2.72 20.97 -39.54
CA GLU A 252 3.02 21.50 -40.87
C GLU A 252 4.42 21.06 -41.33
N ASN A 253 5.44 21.25 -40.48
CA ASN A 253 6.80 20.82 -40.77
C ASN A 253 6.91 19.31 -41.05
N TYR A 254 6.18 18.49 -40.29
CA TYR A 254 6.10 17.05 -40.50
C TYR A 254 5.46 16.71 -41.85
N LEU A 255 4.33 17.34 -42.18
CA LEU A 255 3.61 17.14 -43.44
C LEU A 255 4.46 17.52 -44.66
N GLN A 256 5.22 18.61 -44.57
CA GLN A 256 6.10 19.05 -45.65
C GLN A 256 7.28 18.08 -45.88
N LEU A 257 7.85 17.51 -44.82
CA LEU A 257 8.86 16.45 -44.93
C LEU A 257 8.29 15.18 -45.56
N GLU A 258 7.08 14.79 -45.17
CA GLU A 258 6.36 13.67 -45.79
C GLU A 258 6.05 13.93 -47.28
N GLN A 259 5.66 15.16 -47.63
CA GLN A 259 5.41 15.57 -49.02
C GLN A 259 6.67 15.42 -49.88
N ALA A 260 7.82 15.85 -49.36
CA ALA A 260 9.10 15.72 -50.04
C ALA A 260 9.53 14.24 -50.19
N ARG A 261 9.27 13.41 -49.17
CA ARG A 261 9.61 11.98 -49.18
C ARG A 261 8.83 11.20 -50.24
N HIS A 262 7.54 11.47 -50.37
CA HIS A 262 6.66 10.71 -51.28
C HIS A 262 6.55 11.33 -52.68
N GLY A 263 6.87 12.62 -52.81
CA GLY A 263 6.75 13.37 -54.06
C GLY A 263 5.31 13.39 -54.58
N GLN A 264 5.14 13.42 -55.91
CA GLN A 264 3.81 13.52 -56.55
C GLN A 264 2.91 12.28 -56.39
N ARG A 265 3.37 11.24 -55.68
CA ARG A 265 2.57 10.02 -55.43
C ARG A 265 1.51 10.24 -54.35
N LEU A 266 1.71 11.24 -53.50
CA LEU A 266 0.88 11.57 -52.37
C LEU A 266 0.56 13.06 -52.39
N GLU A 267 -0.72 13.39 -52.36
CA GLU A 267 -1.18 14.76 -52.15
C GLU A 267 -1.34 14.99 -50.64
N ILE A 268 -0.66 16.02 -50.12
CA ILE A 268 -0.81 16.45 -48.74
C ILE A 268 -1.34 17.88 -48.73
N LEU A 269 -2.46 18.09 -48.04
CA LEU A 269 -3.01 19.43 -47.79
C LEU A 269 -3.10 19.68 -46.29
N PHE A 270 -2.71 20.89 -45.90
CA PHE A 270 -2.87 21.39 -44.54
C PHE A 270 -3.58 22.75 -44.59
N SER A 271 -4.62 22.90 -43.79
CA SER A 271 -5.31 24.17 -43.59
C SER A 271 -5.50 24.41 -42.10
N SER A 272 -5.22 25.63 -41.66
CA SER A 272 -5.46 26.07 -40.29
C SER A 272 -6.18 27.43 -40.29
N GLU A 273 -7.31 27.52 -39.58
CA GLU A 273 -8.11 28.74 -39.49
C GLU A 273 -8.48 29.05 -38.02
N GLY A 274 -7.94 30.16 -37.49
CA GLY A 274 -8.24 30.60 -36.13
C GLY A 274 -7.08 31.38 -35.49
N ASP A 275 -7.34 31.97 -34.32
CA ASP A 275 -6.29 32.53 -33.44
C ASP A 275 -5.94 31.50 -32.38
N PHE A 276 -4.87 30.72 -32.62
CA PHE A 276 -4.43 29.65 -31.71
C PHE A 276 -3.40 30.12 -30.67
N SER A 277 -2.90 31.35 -30.79
CA SER A 277 -1.78 31.89 -30.01
C SER A 277 -1.97 31.89 -28.51
N ARG A 278 -3.22 31.84 -28.05
CA ARG A 278 -3.60 31.88 -26.64
C ARG A 278 -4.08 30.55 -26.13
N LEU A 279 -4.02 29.45 -26.89
CA LEU A 279 -4.51 28.15 -26.45
C LEU A 279 -3.34 27.22 -26.17
N ILE A 280 -3.50 26.37 -25.16
CA ILE A 280 -2.50 25.35 -24.81
C ILE A 280 -3.02 23.94 -25.04
N ILE A 281 -2.13 23.06 -25.48
CA ILE A 281 -2.41 21.67 -25.77
C ILE A 281 -1.28 20.77 -25.26
N ALA A 282 -1.58 19.51 -24.96
CA ALA A 282 -0.58 18.52 -24.63
C ALA A 282 0.25 18.19 -25.88
N PRO A 283 1.58 18.17 -25.79
CA PRO A 283 2.44 18.00 -26.95
C PRO A 283 2.26 16.63 -27.61
N LEU A 284 2.40 16.60 -28.93
CA LEU A 284 2.33 15.42 -29.81
C LEU A 284 0.97 14.70 -29.80
N ILE A 285 -0.09 15.33 -29.28
CA ILE A 285 -1.43 14.71 -29.26
C ILE A 285 -2.04 14.70 -30.67
N LEU A 286 -1.83 15.76 -31.45
CA LEU A 286 -2.39 15.91 -32.79
C LEU A 286 -1.59 15.08 -33.81
N LEU A 287 -0.27 15.01 -33.62
CA LEU A 287 0.62 14.19 -34.45
C LEU A 287 0.15 12.73 -34.54
N ALA A 288 -0.39 12.16 -33.46
CA ALA A 288 -0.83 10.78 -33.46
C ALA A 288 -2.00 10.49 -34.44
N PHE A 289 -2.83 11.51 -34.75
CA PHE A 289 -3.88 11.41 -35.76
C PHE A 289 -3.28 11.49 -37.16
N VAL A 290 -2.30 12.37 -37.35
CA VAL A 290 -1.58 12.54 -38.61
C VAL A 290 -0.80 11.26 -38.95
N GLU A 291 0.02 10.74 -38.03
CA GLU A 291 0.77 9.49 -38.23
C GLU A 291 -0.14 8.31 -38.56
N ASN A 292 -1.33 8.26 -37.94
CA ASN A 292 -2.33 7.25 -38.25
C ASN A 292 -2.72 7.32 -39.74
N ALA A 293 -3.06 8.50 -40.25
CA ALA A 293 -3.40 8.69 -41.66
C ALA A 293 -2.28 8.24 -42.61
N PHE A 294 -1.01 8.52 -42.31
CA PHE A 294 0.12 8.04 -43.13
C PHE A 294 0.31 6.52 -43.04
N LYS A 295 0.14 5.92 -41.86
CA LYS A 295 0.32 4.48 -41.64
C LYS A 295 -0.69 3.65 -42.43
N TYR A 296 -1.93 4.11 -42.55
CA TYR A 296 -3.01 3.34 -43.20
C TYR A 296 -3.43 3.87 -44.57
N GLY A 297 -3.14 5.14 -44.88
CA GLY A 297 -3.42 5.74 -46.19
C GLY A 297 -2.43 5.34 -47.28
N LEU A 298 -1.22 4.92 -46.90
CA LEU A 298 -0.09 4.73 -47.83
C LEU A 298 0.20 3.29 -48.25
N GLY A 299 -0.68 2.32 -47.99
CA GLY A 299 -0.44 0.92 -48.32
C GLY A 299 0.00 0.70 -49.77
N GLY A 300 1.31 0.61 -50.00
CA GLY A 300 1.95 0.35 -51.29
C GLY A 300 1.70 1.42 -52.37
N THR A 301 2.08 2.68 -52.13
CA THR A 301 2.29 3.76 -53.14
C THR A 301 1.71 3.50 -54.54
N GLN A 302 0.39 3.64 -54.69
CA GLN A 302 -0.24 3.86 -55.99
C GLN A 302 -0.43 5.36 -56.21
N GLN A 303 -0.41 5.78 -57.48
CA GLN A 303 -0.64 7.17 -57.87
C GLN A 303 -2.03 7.63 -57.44
N GLY A 304 -2.12 8.76 -56.72
CA GLY A 304 -3.40 9.36 -56.31
C GLY A 304 -3.82 9.13 -54.85
N ALA A 305 -2.90 8.72 -53.97
CA ALA A 305 -3.16 8.74 -52.53
C ALA A 305 -3.19 10.18 -52.01
N TYR A 306 -3.99 10.45 -50.97
CA TYR A 306 -4.03 11.76 -50.33
C TYR A 306 -4.13 11.67 -48.80
N VAL A 307 -3.60 12.69 -48.13
CA VAL A 307 -3.79 12.98 -46.70
C VAL A 307 -4.13 14.46 -46.56
N TRP A 308 -5.31 14.77 -46.03
CA TRP A 308 -5.76 16.14 -45.79
C TRP A 308 -5.91 16.36 -44.30
N VAL A 309 -5.37 17.48 -43.83
CA VAL A 309 -5.37 17.88 -42.42
C VAL A 309 -5.98 19.27 -42.31
N GLU A 310 -7.00 19.39 -41.49
CA GLU A 310 -7.70 20.66 -41.25
C GLU A 310 -7.78 20.93 -39.75
N ALA A 311 -7.46 22.15 -39.35
CA ALA A 311 -7.56 22.64 -37.99
C ALA A 311 -8.37 23.93 -37.96
N HIS A 312 -9.45 23.99 -37.19
CA HIS A 312 -10.16 25.25 -36.99
C HIS A 312 -10.70 25.39 -35.57
N LEU A 313 -10.94 26.64 -35.15
CA LEU A 313 -11.56 26.96 -33.86
C LEU A 313 -13.05 27.28 -34.02
N GLU A 314 -13.87 26.64 -33.18
CA GLU A 314 -15.27 27.00 -32.96
C GLU A 314 -15.39 28.03 -31.81
N GLU A 315 -16.59 28.63 -31.65
CA GLU A 315 -16.89 29.76 -30.74
C GLU A 315 -16.55 29.54 -29.25
N THR A 316 -16.23 28.31 -28.82
CA THR A 316 -15.95 27.94 -27.42
C THR A 316 -14.51 27.50 -27.15
N ASN A 317 -13.52 27.99 -27.91
CA ASN A 317 -12.13 27.49 -27.87
C ASN A 317 -12.04 25.97 -28.10
N THR A 318 -13.01 25.44 -28.85
CA THR A 318 -13.01 24.05 -29.25
C THR A 318 -12.22 23.95 -30.53
N LEU A 319 -11.07 23.29 -30.47
CA LEU A 319 -10.33 22.90 -31.65
C LEU A 319 -11.03 21.71 -32.30
N VAL A 320 -11.35 21.89 -33.58
CA VAL A 320 -11.76 20.81 -34.47
C VAL A 320 -10.56 20.47 -35.35
N PHE A 321 -9.99 19.30 -35.11
CA PHE A 321 -8.84 18.79 -35.86
C PHE A 321 -9.25 17.55 -36.64
N THR A 322 -9.33 17.69 -37.96
CA THR A 322 -9.77 16.65 -38.87
C THR A 322 -8.61 16.15 -39.70
N VAL A 323 -8.44 14.83 -39.75
CA VAL A 323 -7.47 14.16 -40.61
C VAL A 323 -8.20 13.17 -41.49
N GLN A 324 -8.10 13.34 -42.81
CA GLN A 324 -8.70 12.48 -43.80
C GLN A 324 -7.63 11.86 -44.69
N ASN A 325 -7.74 10.57 -44.99
CA ASN A 325 -6.86 9.88 -45.92
C ASN A 325 -7.61 8.98 -46.90
N SER A 326 -7.03 8.76 -48.07
CA SER A 326 -7.51 7.78 -49.04
C SER A 326 -7.32 6.34 -48.55
N ILE A 327 -8.22 5.42 -48.93
CA ILE A 327 -8.09 3.97 -48.73
C ILE A 327 -7.77 3.33 -50.09
N THR A 328 -6.52 2.93 -50.31
CA THR A 328 -6.02 2.56 -51.64
C THR A 328 -5.88 1.06 -51.92
N THR A 329 -6.01 0.18 -50.91
CA THR A 329 -5.83 -1.28 -51.09
C THR A 329 -6.78 -2.11 -50.22
N THR A 330 -7.02 -3.37 -50.60
CA THR A 330 -7.77 -4.36 -49.80
C THR A 330 -7.15 -4.56 -48.40
N THR A 331 -5.83 -4.44 -48.28
CA THR A 331 -5.10 -4.49 -47.00
C THR A 331 -5.40 -3.26 -46.14
N ASN A 332 -5.43 -2.06 -46.74
CA ASN A 332 -5.85 -0.83 -46.05
C ASN A 332 -7.32 -0.88 -45.67
N ARG A 333 -8.17 -1.53 -46.49
CA ARG A 333 -9.59 -1.72 -46.19
C ARG A 333 -9.79 -2.59 -44.95
N LEU A 334 -9.05 -3.70 -44.83
CA LEU A 334 -9.05 -4.56 -43.63
C LEU A 334 -8.50 -3.83 -42.39
N ALA A 335 -7.50 -2.96 -42.57
CA ALA A 335 -6.97 -2.13 -41.47
C ALA A 335 -7.96 -1.03 -41.05
N ALA A 336 -8.61 -0.36 -42.00
CA ALA A 336 -9.66 0.62 -41.75
C ALA A 336 -10.90 -0.04 -41.10
N GLU A 337 -11.30 -1.24 -41.53
CA GLU A 337 -12.35 -2.04 -40.88
C GLU A 337 -11.98 -2.39 -39.42
N ARG A 338 -10.69 -2.63 -39.11
CA ARG A 338 -10.21 -2.79 -37.72
C ARG A 338 -10.22 -1.48 -36.92
N GLN A 339 -10.09 -0.32 -37.59
CA GLN A 339 -10.20 1.00 -36.97
C GLN A 339 -11.64 1.41 -36.68
N ALA A 340 -12.59 1.09 -37.57
CA ALA A 340 -14.01 1.18 -37.27
C ALA A 340 -14.39 0.29 -36.05
N GLY A 341 -13.67 -0.81 -35.85
CA GLY A 341 -13.71 -1.65 -34.65
C GLY A 341 -12.93 -1.14 -33.42
N GLY A 342 -12.30 0.04 -33.49
CA GLY A 342 -11.71 0.76 -32.36
C GLY A 342 -10.25 0.46 -32.00
N ILE A 343 -9.47 -0.22 -32.85
CA ILE A 343 -8.22 -0.88 -32.40
C ILE A 343 -6.93 -0.03 -32.48
N ASP A 344 -6.85 1.04 -33.28
CA ASP A 344 -5.55 1.73 -33.53
C ASP A 344 -5.37 3.14 -32.94
N LEU A 345 -6.29 3.61 -32.09
CA LEU A 345 -6.04 4.78 -31.23
C LEU A 345 -6.22 4.53 -29.72
N PRO A 346 -6.05 3.31 -29.17
CA PRO A 346 -6.31 3.07 -27.74
C PRO A 346 -5.40 3.93 -26.86
N ASN A 347 -4.13 4.10 -27.25
CA ASN A 347 -3.17 4.92 -26.51
C ASN A 347 -3.56 6.41 -26.54
N VAL A 348 -4.01 6.92 -27.69
CA VAL A 348 -4.42 8.33 -27.84
C VAL A 348 -5.73 8.60 -27.08
N ARG A 349 -6.72 7.71 -27.18
CA ARG A 349 -7.99 7.81 -26.43
C ARG A 349 -7.75 7.77 -24.92
N GLN A 350 -6.89 6.89 -24.45
CA GLN A 350 -6.51 6.82 -23.04
C GLN A 350 -5.81 8.11 -22.60
N ARG A 351 -4.85 8.61 -23.38
CA ARG A 351 -4.14 9.87 -23.10
C ARG A 351 -5.10 11.05 -23.05
N LEU A 352 -6.02 11.16 -24.01
CA LEU A 352 -7.08 12.19 -24.01
C LEU A 352 -8.03 12.08 -22.82
N THR A 353 -8.40 10.86 -22.40
CA THR A 353 -9.25 10.63 -21.21
C THR A 353 -8.57 11.11 -19.93
N ILE A 354 -7.26 10.95 -19.82
CA ILE A 354 -6.47 11.38 -18.66
C ILE A 354 -6.25 12.90 -18.68
N LEU A 355 -5.88 13.46 -19.83
CA LEU A 355 -5.46 14.86 -19.94
C LEU A 355 -6.64 15.84 -20.14
N TYR A 356 -7.72 15.39 -20.77
CA TYR A 356 -8.88 16.21 -21.14
C TYR A 356 -10.20 15.53 -20.72
N PRO A 357 -10.41 15.22 -19.43
CA PRO A 357 -11.58 14.48 -18.97
C PRO A 357 -12.87 15.23 -19.28
N GLY A 358 -13.75 14.63 -20.10
CA GLY A 358 -15.02 15.23 -20.50
C GLY A 358 -14.93 16.44 -21.45
N ALA A 359 -13.73 16.81 -21.87
CA ALA A 359 -13.45 17.97 -22.73
C ALA A 359 -13.02 17.58 -24.15
N HIS A 360 -13.23 16.32 -24.55
CA HIS A 360 -12.91 15.85 -25.90
C HIS A 360 -13.94 14.85 -26.42
N ARG A 361 -14.10 14.80 -27.75
CA ARG A 361 -14.78 13.71 -28.48
C ARG A 361 -13.99 13.38 -29.74
N ILE A 362 -14.05 12.12 -30.17
CA ILE A 362 -13.46 11.67 -31.43
C ILE A 362 -14.59 11.07 -32.26
N GLU A 363 -14.72 11.56 -33.48
CA GLU A 363 -15.63 11.05 -34.49
C GLU A 363 -14.82 10.44 -35.63
N THR A 364 -15.35 9.38 -36.21
CA THR A 364 -14.69 8.67 -37.31
C THR A 364 -15.71 8.39 -38.39
N GLU A 365 -15.36 8.72 -39.63
CA GLU A 365 -16.18 8.45 -40.79
C GLU A 365 -15.38 7.60 -41.77
N GLN A 366 -16.02 6.55 -42.31
CA GLN A 366 -15.39 5.67 -43.29
C GLN A 366 -16.30 5.56 -44.51
N SER A 367 -15.72 5.80 -45.68
CA SER A 367 -16.32 5.54 -46.98
C SER A 367 -15.62 4.37 -47.69
N ALA A 368 -16.00 4.08 -48.94
CA ALA A 368 -15.33 3.06 -49.73
C ALA A 368 -13.87 3.44 -50.04
N ASP A 369 -13.60 4.73 -50.23
CA ASP A 369 -12.34 5.25 -50.78
C ASP A 369 -11.61 6.20 -49.80
N SER A 370 -12.20 6.51 -48.65
CA SER A 370 -11.64 7.43 -47.66
C SER A 370 -11.94 7.04 -46.22
N TYR A 371 -11.06 7.48 -45.33
CA TYR A 371 -11.24 7.40 -43.89
C TYR A 371 -10.96 8.78 -43.29
N SER A 372 -11.79 9.24 -42.38
CA SER A 372 -11.67 10.53 -41.70
C SER A 372 -11.79 10.36 -40.19
N ILE A 373 -10.94 11.06 -39.45
CA ILE A 373 -11.01 11.16 -37.99
C ILE A 373 -11.06 12.64 -37.63
N SER A 374 -12.06 13.03 -36.84
CA SER A 374 -12.19 14.36 -36.29
C SER A 374 -12.08 14.33 -34.77
N LEU A 375 -11.09 15.03 -34.24
CA LEU A 375 -10.95 15.32 -32.82
C LEU A 375 -11.60 16.68 -32.54
N TYR A 376 -12.52 16.71 -31.59
CA TYR A 376 -13.02 17.94 -31.00
C TYR A 376 -12.49 18.00 -29.58
N ILE A 377 -11.82 19.10 -29.24
CA ILE A 377 -11.18 19.25 -27.94
C ILE A 377 -11.32 20.70 -27.46
N THR A 378 -11.90 20.88 -26.28
CA THR A 378 -12.02 22.21 -25.67
C THR A 378 -10.72 22.53 -24.94
N LEU A 379 -10.06 23.61 -25.36
CA LEU A 379 -8.74 23.98 -24.88
C LEU A 379 -8.80 25.11 -23.85
N ILE A 380 -7.78 25.15 -22.99
CA ILE A 380 -7.64 26.15 -21.94
C ILE A 380 -6.81 27.31 -22.51
N PRO A 381 -7.16 28.58 -22.19
CA PRO A 381 -6.31 29.71 -22.53
C PRO A 381 -5.00 29.75 -21.74
N LEU A 382 -3.93 30.25 -22.36
CA LEU A 382 -2.66 30.55 -21.73
C LEU A 382 -2.89 31.56 -20.58
N SER A 383 -2.60 31.17 -19.34
CA SER A 383 -2.76 32.05 -18.18
C SER A 383 -1.75 33.20 -18.25
N SER A 384 -2.22 34.43 -18.10
CA SER A 384 -1.44 35.68 -18.24
C SER A 384 -0.40 35.96 -17.15
N ASP A 385 0.05 34.96 -16.38
CA ASP A 385 0.80 35.15 -15.12
C ASP A 385 2.20 34.52 -15.11
N GLN A 386 2.76 34.14 -16.28
CA GLN A 386 4.16 33.74 -16.39
C GLN A 386 4.83 34.50 -17.54
N GLY A 387 5.33 35.70 -17.22
CA GLY A 387 6.22 36.51 -18.02
C GLY A 387 7.45 36.90 -17.22
#